data_AF-A0A3D4WBG6-F1
#
_entry.id   AF-A0A3D4WBG6-F1
#
_cell.length_a   1.000
_cell.length_b   1.000
_cell.length_c   1.000
_cell.angle_alpha   90.00
_cell.angle_beta   90.00
_cell.angle_gamma   90.00
#
_symmetry.space_group_name_H-M   'P 1'
#
loop_
_entity.id
_entity.type
_entity.pdbx_description
1 polymer ?
#
loop_
_entity_poly.entity_id
_entity_poly.type
_entity_poly.pdbx_seq_one_letter_code
_entity_poly.pdbx_strand_id
1 'polypeptide(L)'
;MGKMGGIFNIRDFGRISVSNCTFINNYAYHWGGAIFTESGDIRISCSTFQGNVCGQSAPPYGYGGAVCFRYSRPEIFGCEFTGNTSTGIGGAISLEYTDALVSNNRFLDNFSGLGGALGYLRSAPARIVEGNLFVNNSCLFFGGAIAFIKACPLVLHNTITDNHSSSYGGAVYCNDSAAPVVVNTIIHGNQAGEGAQLYIWDILSAPEFYHCNIQGGKEAFGGTGGIGFHSVYSNNIDTLPAFLNNGPHPYSLQSNSPCINKGMFDPGWMFYPDKDLSGNPRIDGMLPDIGAYEYQNDLGSDFHIVSADIKVSPNPFSDLLCIDLGKTYTEPVSLNIFDGRGIRVHSAMIDPGIQSYTWNCNIHNNGVLSKGIFIIKLISPDFQAARVVILK
;
A
#
# COMPACT_ATOMS: atom_id res chain seq x y z
N MET A 1 -7.42 38.07 3.79
CA MET A 1 -6.50 36.92 3.88
C MET A 1 -7.33 35.65 3.82
N GLY A 2 -7.05 34.75 2.87
CA GLY A 2 -7.82 33.50 2.74
C GLY A 2 -7.54 32.55 3.90
N LYS A 3 -8.58 31.90 4.44
CA LYS A 3 -8.47 30.91 5.52
C LYS A 3 -7.69 29.68 5.05
N MET A 4 -6.82 29.15 5.91
CA MET A 4 -6.06 27.90 5.69
C MET A 4 -6.31 27.02 6.90
N GLY A 5 -6.69 25.76 6.69
CA GLY A 5 -7.18 24.90 7.76
C GLY A 5 -8.54 25.35 8.28
N GLY A 6 -9.63 24.74 7.81
CA GLY A 6 -10.98 25.10 8.26
C GLY A 6 -11.20 24.90 9.77
N ILE A 7 -10.46 23.96 10.37
CA ILE A 7 -10.44 23.68 11.82
C ILE A 7 -9.07 23.96 12.40
N PHE A 8 -8.02 23.33 11.85
CA PHE A 8 -6.66 23.44 12.38
C PHE A 8 -5.72 24.09 11.37
N ASN A 9 -5.05 25.14 11.82
CA ASN A 9 -3.91 25.75 11.14
C ASN A 9 -2.69 25.60 12.05
N ILE A 10 -1.83 24.63 11.73
CA ILE A 10 -0.69 24.23 12.55
C ILE A 10 0.57 24.71 11.85
N ARG A 11 1.39 25.49 12.56
CA ARG A 11 2.68 25.98 12.06
C ARG A 11 3.77 25.77 13.09
N ASP A 12 4.92 25.26 12.65
CA ASP A 12 6.13 25.09 13.47
C ASP A 12 5.88 24.29 14.76
N PHE A 13 5.00 23.29 14.69
CA PHE A 13 4.56 22.51 15.85
C PHE A 13 4.25 21.05 15.46
N GLY A 14 4.96 20.10 16.08
CA GLY A 14 4.88 18.66 15.76
C GLY A 14 4.47 17.76 16.94
N ARG A 15 3.74 18.29 17.93
CA ARG A 15 3.30 17.49 19.11
C ARG A 15 1.78 17.26 19.12
N ILE A 16 1.16 17.22 17.95
CA ILE A 16 -0.28 17.00 17.78
C ILE A 16 -0.52 15.58 17.28
N SER A 17 -1.47 14.91 17.90
CA SER A 17 -2.04 13.66 17.43
C SER A 17 -3.55 13.83 17.26
N VAL A 18 -4.06 13.47 16.09
CA VAL A 18 -5.48 13.46 15.76
C VAL A 18 -5.89 12.00 15.58
N SER A 19 -6.75 11.50 16.46
CA SER A 19 -7.16 10.09 16.43
C SER A 19 -8.64 9.92 16.72
N ASN A 20 -9.33 9.02 16.01
CA ASN A 20 -10.76 8.73 16.23
C ASN A 20 -11.64 9.99 16.13
N CYS A 21 -11.30 10.86 15.18
CA CYS A 21 -11.97 12.14 14.96
C CYS A 21 -12.74 12.13 13.65
N THR A 22 -13.77 12.97 13.57
CA THR A 22 -14.60 13.12 12.38
C THR A 22 -14.63 14.59 11.96
N PHE A 23 -14.13 14.88 10.76
CA PHE A 23 -14.08 16.21 10.16
C PHE A 23 -15.06 16.26 8.98
N ILE A 24 -16.20 16.93 9.17
CA ILE A 24 -17.28 16.98 8.18
C ILE A 24 -17.49 18.41 7.69
N ASN A 25 -17.58 18.58 6.36
CA ASN A 25 -18.00 19.82 5.70
C ASN A 25 -17.21 21.07 6.11
N ASN A 26 -15.90 20.92 6.36
CA ASN A 26 -15.03 22.04 6.66
C ASN A 26 -14.57 22.72 5.38
N TYR A 27 -14.31 24.03 5.46
CA TYR A 27 -13.94 24.85 4.32
C TYR A 27 -12.70 25.69 4.58
N ALA A 28 -11.75 25.64 3.64
CA ALA A 28 -10.62 26.57 3.57
C ALA A 28 -10.47 27.13 2.16
N TYR A 29 -9.83 28.30 2.06
CA TYR A 29 -9.71 29.00 0.79
C TYR A 29 -8.46 28.63 0.00
N HIS A 30 -7.34 28.31 0.67
CA HIS A 30 -6.06 28.06 -0.01
C HIS A 30 -5.48 26.68 0.25
N TRP A 31 -5.47 26.22 1.51
CA TRP A 31 -4.83 24.97 1.90
C TRP A 31 -5.62 24.27 3.00
N GLY A 32 -5.87 22.98 2.82
CA GLY A 32 -6.43 22.08 3.83
C GLY A 32 -7.84 22.45 4.26
N GLY A 33 -8.87 21.87 3.63
CA GLY A 33 -10.26 22.22 3.94
C GLY A 33 -10.63 22.03 5.42
N ALA A 34 -10.08 21.01 6.07
CA ALA A 34 -10.14 20.80 7.51
C ALA A 34 -8.83 21.16 8.23
N ILE A 35 -7.71 20.59 7.77
CA ILE A 35 -6.42 20.70 8.46
C ILE A 35 -5.35 21.21 7.50
N PHE A 36 -4.68 22.29 7.88
CA PHE A 36 -3.46 22.75 7.25
C PHE A 36 -2.30 22.67 8.23
N THR A 37 -1.19 22.09 7.79
CA THR A 37 0.03 22.00 8.58
C THR A 37 1.25 22.42 7.77
N GLU A 38 2.10 23.26 8.35
CA GLU A 38 3.37 23.72 7.79
C GLU A 38 4.48 23.57 8.83
N SER A 39 5.58 22.91 8.49
CA SER A 39 6.67 22.62 9.44
C SER A 39 6.18 21.91 10.72
N GLY A 40 5.27 20.95 10.58
CA GLY A 40 4.64 20.25 11.71
C GLY A 40 4.49 18.75 11.47
N ASP A 41 5.24 17.97 12.24
CA ASP A 41 5.21 16.50 12.18
C ASP A 41 4.08 15.98 13.07
N ILE A 42 2.87 15.83 12.50
CA ILE A 42 1.69 15.38 13.25
C ILE A 42 1.27 13.97 12.82
N ARG A 43 0.58 13.27 13.72
CA ARG A 43 -0.02 11.97 13.45
C ARG A 43 -1.53 12.12 13.27
N ILE A 44 -2.07 11.57 12.21
CA ILE A 44 -3.52 11.47 11.95
C ILE A 44 -3.85 9.99 11.80
N SER A 45 -4.78 9.49 12.62
CA SER A 45 -5.11 8.07 12.64
C SER A 45 -6.57 7.76 12.84
N CYS A 46 -7.06 6.67 12.27
CA CYS A 46 -8.40 6.13 12.59
C CYS A 46 -9.50 7.22 12.54
N SER A 47 -9.40 8.14 11.59
CA SER A 47 -10.23 9.36 11.54
C SER A 47 -10.93 9.47 10.19
N THR A 48 -12.10 10.10 10.17
CA THR A 48 -12.92 10.28 8.98
C THR A 48 -12.91 11.74 8.55
N PHE A 49 -12.65 11.98 7.26
CA PHE A 49 -12.73 13.29 6.61
C PHE A 49 -13.77 13.20 5.51
N GLN A 50 -14.90 13.88 5.69
CA GLN A 50 -16.04 13.79 4.78
C GLN A 50 -16.50 15.16 4.29
N GLY A 51 -16.64 15.31 2.97
CA GLY A 51 -17.24 16.51 2.38
C GLY A 51 -16.44 17.80 2.63
N ASN A 52 -15.16 17.71 3.00
CA ASN A 52 -14.34 18.90 3.23
C ASN A 52 -13.93 19.51 1.90
N VAL A 53 -13.86 20.85 1.87
CA VAL A 53 -13.63 21.60 0.64
C VAL A 53 -12.46 22.57 0.81
N CYS A 54 -11.54 22.56 -0.15
CA CYS A 54 -10.48 23.55 -0.24
C CYS A 54 -10.46 24.22 -1.62
N GLY A 55 -10.64 25.54 -1.64
CA GLY A 55 -10.33 26.34 -2.81
C GLY A 55 -11.38 27.36 -3.21
N GLN A 56 -11.09 28.01 -4.34
CA GLN A 56 -11.92 29.00 -5.01
C GLN A 56 -12.06 28.66 -6.51
N SER A 57 -13.11 29.16 -7.16
CA SER A 57 -13.44 28.80 -8.55
C SER A 57 -12.65 29.58 -9.61
N ALA A 58 -12.12 30.77 -9.30
CA ALA A 58 -11.45 31.62 -10.28
C ALA A 58 -10.40 32.55 -9.63
N PRO A 59 -9.08 32.32 -9.87
CA PRO A 59 -8.51 31.15 -10.52
C PRO A 59 -8.69 29.89 -9.64
N PRO A 60 -8.86 28.70 -10.23
CA PRO A 60 -8.91 27.45 -9.48
C PRO A 60 -7.61 27.28 -8.70
N TYR A 61 -7.72 27.38 -7.37
CA TYR A 61 -6.59 27.33 -6.46
C TYR A 61 -7.04 26.76 -5.13
N GLY A 62 -6.56 25.56 -4.80
CA GLY A 62 -6.83 24.84 -3.57
C GLY A 62 -5.91 23.63 -3.49
N TYR A 63 -5.52 23.25 -2.29
CA TYR A 63 -4.62 22.11 -2.07
C TYR A 63 -5.14 21.31 -0.88
N GLY A 64 -5.45 20.04 -1.09
CA GLY A 64 -5.95 19.16 -0.05
C GLY A 64 -7.36 19.55 0.38
N GLY A 65 -8.37 18.98 -0.26
CA GLY A 65 -9.77 19.27 0.09
C GLY A 65 -10.09 18.94 1.55
N ALA A 66 -9.42 17.96 2.15
CA ALA A 66 -9.43 17.73 3.59
C ALA A 66 -8.16 18.24 4.28
N VAL A 67 -6.99 17.77 3.84
CA VAL A 67 -5.75 17.95 4.59
C VAL A 67 -4.62 18.43 3.66
N CYS A 68 -3.87 19.44 4.09
CA CYS A 68 -2.68 19.89 3.38
C CYS A 68 -1.47 19.94 4.32
N PHE A 69 -0.38 19.31 3.90
CA PHE A 69 0.91 19.32 4.57
C PHE A 69 1.97 20.00 3.71
N ARG A 70 2.76 20.86 4.34
CA ARG A 70 3.93 21.51 3.74
C ARG A 70 5.15 21.37 4.64
N TYR A 71 6.32 21.09 4.09
CA TYR A 71 7.59 21.04 4.85
C TYR A 71 7.50 20.16 6.12
N SER A 72 6.76 19.05 6.04
CA SER A 72 6.37 18.25 7.20
C SER A 72 6.63 16.76 6.97
N ARG A 73 6.66 16.01 8.06
CA ARG A 73 6.79 14.55 8.08
C ARG A 73 5.56 13.93 8.77
N PRO A 74 4.35 14.01 8.18
CA PRO A 74 3.15 13.47 8.80
C PRO A 74 3.08 11.94 8.71
N GLU A 75 2.32 11.35 9.63
CA GLU A 75 1.90 9.94 9.58
C GLU A 75 0.38 9.89 9.50
N ILE A 76 -0.15 9.33 8.42
CA ILE A 76 -1.58 9.29 8.11
C ILE A 76 -1.97 7.83 7.89
N PHE A 77 -2.75 7.25 8.81
CA PHE A 77 -3.10 5.84 8.69
C PHE A 77 -4.46 5.42 9.26
N GLY A 78 -5.06 4.41 8.65
CA GLY A 78 -6.38 3.91 9.07
C GLY A 78 -7.49 4.96 8.91
N CYS A 79 -7.29 5.99 8.08
CA CYS A 79 -8.26 7.05 7.86
C CYS A 79 -9.13 6.77 6.65
N GLU A 80 -10.31 7.39 6.66
CA GLU A 80 -11.20 7.42 5.51
C GLU A 80 -11.41 8.86 5.04
N PHE A 81 -11.19 9.10 3.75
CA PHE A 81 -11.39 10.36 3.08
C PHE A 81 -12.47 10.19 2.01
N THR A 82 -13.67 10.71 2.28
CA THR A 82 -14.84 10.49 1.42
C THR A 82 -15.43 11.81 0.92
N GLY A 83 -15.58 11.97 -0.39
CA GLY A 83 -16.28 13.13 -0.96
C GLY A 83 -15.58 14.48 -0.70
N ASN A 84 -14.28 14.50 -0.45
CA ASN A 84 -13.54 15.75 -0.24
C ASN A 84 -13.18 16.38 -1.59
N THR A 85 -13.20 17.71 -1.65
CA THR A 85 -13.04 18.45 -2.90
C THR A 85 -11.95 19.51 -2.80
N SER A 86 -11.06 19.55 -3.80
CA SER A 86 -10.15 20.67 -3.99
C SER A 86 -10.27 21.30 -5.38
N THR A 87 -10.26 22.62 -5.51
CA THR A 87 -10.27 23.22 -6.85
C THR A 87 -8.91 23.15 -7.56
N GLY A 88 -7.83 22.82 -6.85
CA GLY A 88 -6.49 22.64 -7.41
C GLY A 88 -6.04 21.19 -7.35
N ILE A 89 -5.33 20.81 -6.28
CA ILE A 89 -4.56 19.56 -6.22
C ILE A 89 -4.91 18.73 -4.98
N GLY A 90 -5.15 17.43 -5.16
CA GLY A 90 -5.43 16.50 -4.07
C GLY A 90 -6.81 16.74 -3.46
N GLY A 91 -7.84 16.03 -3.95
CA GLY A 91 -9.21 16.22 -3.45
C GLY A 91 -9.36 15.86 -1.97
N ALA A 92 -8.58 14.90 -1.49
CA ALA A 92 -8.46 14.60 -0.07
C ALA A 92 -7.21 15.25 0.54
N ILE A 93 -6.02 14.84 0.07
CA ILE A 93 -4.75 15.20 0.69
C ILE A 93 -3.82 15.85 -0.33
N SER A 94 -3.18 16.93 0.07
CA SER A 94 -2.02 17.48 -0.63
C SER A 94 -0.77 17.46 0.25
N LEU A 95 0.32 16.96 -0.32
CA LEU A 95 1.61 16.77 0.30
C LEU A 95 2.67 17.53 -0.52
N GLU A 96 3.26 18.59 0.04
CA GLU A 96 4.26 19.41 -0.65
C GLU A 96 5.55 19.56 0.17
N TYR A 97 6.70 19.22 -0.40
CA TYR A 97 7.98 19.18 0.33
C TYR A 97 7.89 18.34 1.61
N THR A 98 7.25 17.17 1.54
CA THR A 98 6.98 16.31 2.70
C THR A 98 7.69 14.97 2.58
N ASP A 99 8.05 14.41 3.73
CA ASP A 99 8.44 12.99 3.87
C ASP A 99 7.31 12.25 4.60
N ALA A 100 6.18 12.00 3.95
CA ALA A 100 4.97 11.46 4.59
C ALA A 100 4.90 9.92 4.59
N LEU A 101 4.41 9.32 5.68
CA LEU A 101 3.88 7.95 5.70
C LEU A 101 2.37 8.01 5.49
N VAL A 102 1.88 7.41 4.41
CA VAL A 102 0.44 7.33 4.10
C VAL A 102 0.07 5.86 3.98
N SER A 103 -0.50 5.27 5.03
CA SER A 103 -0.75 3.83 5.07
C SER A 103 -2.15 3.40 5.46
N ASN A 104 -2.67 2.34 4.85
CA ASN A 104 -3.95 1.73 5.24
C ASN A 104 -5.13 2.72 5.28
N ASN A 105 -5.20 3.64 4.32
CA ASN A 105 -6.28 4.62 4.20
C ASN A 105 -7.23 4.26 3.06
N ARG A 106 -8.46 4.77 3.14
CA ARG A 106 -9.47 4.68 2.09
C ARG A 106 -9.76 6.07 1.53
N PHE A 107 -9.58 6.23 0.23
CA PHE A 107 -9.87 7.46 -0.51
C PHE A 107 -11.01 7.19 -1.48
N LEU A 108 -12.21 7.66 -1.13
CA LEU A 108 -13.45 7.37 -1.83
C LEU A 108 -14.08 8.64 -2.36
N ASP A 109 -14.47 8.65 -3.64
CA ASP A 109 -15.31 9.71 -4.22
C ASP A 109 -14.74 11.14 -4.05
N ASN A 110 -13.42 11.30 -3.93
CA ASN A 110 -12.81 12.62 -3.80
C ASN A 110 -12.64 13.27 -5.18
N PHE A 111 -12.70 14.60 -5.22
CA PHE A 111 -12.65 15.35 -6.46
C PHE A 111 -11.57 16.44 -6.44
N SER A 112 -10.83 16.59 -7.53
CA SER A 112 -9.96 17.77 -7.68
C SER A 112 -9.71 18.23 -9.11
N GLY A 113 -8.95 19.33 -9.28
CA GLY A 113 -8.40 19.68 -10.59
C GLY A 113 -7.32 18.68 -11.06
N LEU A 114 -6.39 18.31 -10.16
CA LEU A 114 -5.31 17.35 -10.38
C LEU A 114 -5.15 16.40 -9.18
N GLY A 115 -5.10 15.08 -9.42
CA GLY A 115 -5.02 14.08 -8.36
C GLY A 115 -6.31 14.04 -7.54
N GLY A 116 -7.32 13.31 -8.03
CA GLY A 116 -8.67 13.34 -7.46
C GLY A 116 -8.72 13.06 -5.96
N ALA A 117 -7.80 12.24 -5.43
CA ALA A 117 -7.62 12.02 -3.99
C ALA A 117 -6.32 12.64 -3.46
N LEU A 118 -5.17 12.22 -4.00
CA LEU A 118 -3.86 12.52 -3.43
C LEU A 118 -3.00 13.30 -4.43
N GLY A 119 -2.48 14.44 -3.99
CA GLY A 119 -1.43 15.16 -4.70
C GLY A 119 -0.12 15.13 -3.92
N TYR A 120 0.94 14.59 -4.52
CA TYR A 120 2.29 14.59 -3.96
C TYR A 120 3.19 15.46 -4.83
N LEU A 121 3.73 16.53 -4.25
CA LEU A 121 4.43 17.59 -4.96
C LEU A 121 5.83 17.80 -4.42
N ARG A 122 6.80 17.95 -5.31
CA ARG A 122 8.16 18.46 -5.02
C ARG A 122 8.81 17.75 -3.83
N SER A 123 8.73 16.43 -3.82
CA SER A 123 9.10 15.61 -2.66
C SER A 123 9.80 14.32 -3.06
N ALA A 124 10.90 13.99 -2.40
CA ALA A 124 11.57 12.70 -2.51
C ALA A 124 11.52 12.02 -1.12
N PRO A 125 10.36 11.50 -0.71
CA PRO A 125 10.18 10.97 0.63
C PRO A 125 10.96 9.66 0.81
N ALA A 126 11.49 9.45 2.02
CA ALA A 126 12.04 8.16 2.41
C ALA A 126 10.94 7.20 2.91
N ARG A 127 9.79 7.75 3.33
CA ARG A 127 8.62 7.01 3.79
C ARG A 127 7.63 6.72 2.67
N ILE A 128 6.81 5.71 2.90
CA ILE A 128 6.06 5.00 1.86
C ILE A 128 4.58 5.41 1.81
N VAL A 129 3.99 5.23 0.61
CA VAL A 129 2.55 5.28 0.39
C VAL A 129 2.07 3.85 0.21
N GLU A 130 1.40 3.29 1.22
CA GLU A 130 1.21 1.85 1.32
C GLU A 130 -0.19 1.37 1.69
N GLY A 131 -0.66 0.27 1.12
CA GLY A 131 -1.84 -0.42 1.66
C GLY A 131 -3.13 0.40 1.52
N ASN A 132 -3.13 1.43 0.68
CA ASN A 132 -4.27 2.33 0.53
C ASN A 132 -5.20 1.85 -0.58
N LEU A 133 -6.46 2.20 -0.44
CA LEU A 133 -7.49 2.00 -1.45
C LEU A 133 -7.94 3.35 -2.02
N PHE A 134 -7.82 3.51 -3.34
CA PHE A 134 -8.27 4.68 -4.08
C PHE A 134 -9.37 4.27 -5.05
N VAL A 135 -10.61 4.69 -4.75
CA VAL A 135 -11.82 4.26 -5.49
C VAL A 135 -12.69 5.44 -5.84
N ASN A 136 -13.20 5.46 -7.08
CA ASN A 136 -14.16 6.44 -7.59
C ASN A 136 -13.72 7.91 -7.41
N ASN A 137 -12.43 8.15 -7.22
CA ASN A 137 -11.92 9.51 -7.20
C ASN A 137 -11.92 10.04 -8.62
N SER A 138 -12.15 11.34 -8.75
CA SER A 138 -12.24 11.96 -10.06
C SER A 138 -11.51 13.29 -10.13
N CYS A 139 -11.11 13.66 -11.35
CA CYS A 139 -10.50 14.95 -11.56
C CYS A 139 -10.94 15.65 -12.84
N LEU A 140 -10.80 16.96 -12.84
CA LEU A 140 -11.13 17.78 -14.00
C LEU A 140 -10.08 17.66 -15.11
N PHE A 141 -8.79 17.55 -14.78
CA PHE A 141 -7.73 17.63 -15.78
C PHE A 141 -6.80 16.40 -15.81
N PHE A 142 -6.17 16.04 -14.69
CA PHE A 142 -5.08 15.05 -14.68
C PHE A 142 -5.09 14.16 -13.42
N GLY A 143 -4.95 12.84 -13.58
CA GLY A 143 -4.77 11.90 -12.45
C GLY A 143 -6.04 11.72 -11.62
N GLY A 144 -6.92 10.80 -12.02
CA GLY A 144 -8.21 10.60 -11.36
C GLY A 144 -8.07 10.18 -9.89
N ALA A 145 -7.00 9.50 -9.48
CA ALA A 145 -6.70 9.22 -8.08
C ALA A 145 -5.51 10.02 -7.56
N ILE A 146 -4.34 9.86 -8.18
CA ILE A 146 -3.07 10.34 -7.64
C ILE A 146 -2.32 11.19 -8.68
N ALA A 147 -1.79 12.33 -8.24
CA ALA A 147 -0.89 13.15 -9.04
C ALA A 147 0.49 13.25 -8.37
N PHE A 148 1.53 12.82 -9.08
CA PHE A 148 2.94 13.00 -8.72
C PHE A 148 3.54 14.11 -9.58
N ILE A 149 3.98 15.19 -8.93
CA ILE A 149 4.59 16.34 -9.62
C ILE A 149 5.94 16.61 -8.99
N LYS A 150 7.04 16.32 -9.71
CA LYS A 150 8.40 16.34 -9.14
C LYS A 150 8.48 15.55 -7.83
N ALA A 151 7.85 14.38 -7.83
CA ALA A 151 7.74 13.53 -6.66
C ALA A 151 8.22 12.11 -6.96
N CYS A 152 8.98 11.54 -6.01
CA CYS A 152 9.59 10.21 -6.16
C CYS A 152 9.32 9.30 -4.94
N PRO A 153 8.06 9.05 -4.54
CA PRO A 153 7.76 8.13 -3.45
C PRO A 153 7.87 6.66 -3.86
N LEU A 154 8.06 5.80 -2.86
CA LEU A 154 7.75 4.38 -2.96
C LEU A 154 6.25 4.17 -2.70
N VAL A 155 5.57 3.55 -3.66
CA VAL A 155 4.14 3.23 -3.65
C VAL A 155 4.01 1.71 -3.61
N LEU A 156 3.52 1.15 -2.50
CA LEU A 156 3.57 -0.29 -2.23
C LEU A 156 2.18 -0.82 -1.85
N HIS A 157 1.74 -1.96 -2.40
CA HIS A 157 0.50 -2.63 -1.94
C HIS A 157 -0.75 -1.75 -1.99
N ASN A 158 -0.90 -0.89 -3.00
CA ASN A 158 -2.12 -0.09 -3.13
C ASN A 158 -3.09 -0.76 -4.12
N THR A 159 -4.37 -0.43 -3.99
CA THR A 159 -5.38 -0.73 -5.01
C THR A 159 -5.96 0.60 -5.51
N ILE A 160 -5.76 0.88 -6.80
CA ILE A 160 -6.21 2.11 -7.47
C ILE A 160 -7.17 1.70 -8.58
N THR A 161 -8.48 1.85 -8.33
CA THR A 161 -9.51 1.33 -9.23
C THR A 161 -10.72 2.23 -9.36
N ASP A 162 -11.39 2.13 -10.50
CA ASP A 162 -12.63 2.87 -10.81
C ASP A 162 -12.49 4.40 -10.70
N ASN A 163 -11.27 4.93 -10.78
CA ASN A 163 -11.03 6.36 -10.78
C ASN A 163 -11.15 6.94 -12.19
N HIS A 164 -11.55 8.20 -12.28
CA HIS A 164 -11.89 8.83 -13.55
C HIS A 164 -11.21 10.19 -13.74
N SER A 165 -10.63 10.40 -14.91
CA SER A 165 -10.26 11.75 -15.38
C SER A 165 -11.06 12.07 -16.64
N SER A 166 -11.55 13.30 -16.74
CA SER A 166 -12.22 13.73 -17.98
C SER A 166 -11.26 13.76 -19.18
N SER A 167 -9.96 13.95 -18.92
CA SER A 167 -8.96 14.19 -19.96
C SER A 167 -7.86 13.14 -19.94
N TYR A 168 -7.06 13.07 -18.87
CA TYR A 168 -5.78 12.37 -18.90
C TYR A 168 -5.46 11.66 -17.58
N GLY A 169 -5.03 10.40 -17.63
CA GLY A 169 -4.53 9.69 -16.44
C GLY A 169 -5.68 9.32 -15.50
N GLY A 170 -6.42 8.26 -15.77
CA GLY A 170 -7.59 7.88 -14.95
C GLY A 170 -7.20 7.46 -13.53
N ALA A 171 -6.04 6.81 -13.36
CA ALA A 171 -5.52 6.45 -12.05
C ALA A 171 -4.41 7.42 -11.59
N VAL A 172 -3.28 7.41 -12.30
CA VAL A 172 -2.06 8.11 -11.88
C VAL A 172 -1.62 9.10 -12.96
N TYR A 173 -1.15 10.27 -12.51
CA TYR A 173 -0.51 11.28 -13.35
C TYR A 173 0.92 11.55 -12.86
N CYS A 174 1.88 11.59 -13.79
CA CYS A 174 3.29 11.92 -13.52
C CYS A 174 3.73 13.13 -14.35
N ASN A 175 4.39 14.09 -13.71
CA ASN A 175 4.91 15.30 -14.36
C ASN A 175 6.11 15.89 -13.62
N ASP A 176 6.87 16.73 -14.31
CA ASP A 176 8.00 17.52 -13.78
C ASP A 176 9.09 16.61 -13.20
N SER A 177 9.53 15.64 -14.00
CA SER A 177 10.53 14.62 -13.58
C SER A 177 10.08 13.80 -12.37
N ALA A 178 8.80 13.45 -12.29
CA ALA A 178 8.30 12.54 -11.26
C ALA A 178 8.82 11.11 -11.53
N ALA A 179 9.35 10.45 -10.50
CA ALA A 179 9.88 9.10 -10.60
C ALA A 179 9.42 8.24 -9.40
N PRO A 180 8.10 8.00 -9.24
CA PRO A 180 7.62 7.08 -8.22
C PRO A 180 8.06 5.65 -8.56
N VAL A 181 8.40 4.87 -7.53
CA VAL A 181 8.62 3.43 -7.65
C VAL A 181 7.36 2.74 -7.16
N VAL A 182 6.69 2.01 -8.05
CA VAL A 182 5.40 1.37 -7.77
C VAL A 182 5.57 -0.14 -7.72
N VAL A 183 5.12 -0.73 -6.62
CA VAL A 183 5.35 -2.15 -6.32
C VAL A 183 4.08 -2.80 -5.78
N ASN A 184 3.80 -4.04 -6.19
CA ASN A 184 2.69 -4.85 -5.69
C ASN A 184 1.34 -4.13 -5.70
N THR A 185 1.11 -3.29 -6.70
CA THR A 185 -0.05 -2.40 -6.73
C THR A 185 -0.98 -2.82 -7.86
N ILE A 186 -2.29 -2.83 -7.58
CA ILE A 186 -3.31 -3.01 -8.61
C ILE A 186 -3.70 -1.64 -9.16
N ILE A 187 -3.63 -1.47 -10.49
CA ILE A 187 -4.11 -0.30 -11.22
C ILE A 187 -5.02 -0.79 -12.35
N HIS A 188 -6.32 -0.79 -12.10
CA HIS A 188 -7.30 -1.44 -12.97
C HIS A 188 -8.65 -0.71 -12.94
N GLY A 189 -9.47 -0.78 -14.00
CA GLY A 189 -10.83 -0.23 -14.01
C GLY A 189 -10.91 1.30 -14.08
N ASN A 190 -9.77 1.98 -14.11
CA ASN A 190 -9.72 3.44 -14.22
C ASN A 190 -10.00 3.90 -15.65
N GLN A 191 -10.49 5.13 -15.81
CA GLN A 191 -10.96 5.68 -17.09
C GLN A 191 -10.42 7.08 -17.33
N ALA A 192 -9.98 7.36 -18.55
CA ALA A 192 -9.66 8.70 -19.03
C ALA A 192 -9.77 8.79 -20.55
N GLY A 193 -9.78 10.01 -21.09
CA GLY A 193 -9.69 10.24 -22.54
C GLY A 193 -8.41 9.66 -23.15
N GLU A 194 -7.29 9.78 -22.44
CA GLU A 194 -6.02 9.13 -22.78
C GLU A 194 -5.26 8.70 -21.51
N GLY A 195 -4.56 7.57 -21.58
CA GLY A 195 -3.78 7.05 -20.46
C GLY A 195 -4.66 6.62 -19.28
N ALA A 196 -5.63 5.74 -19.51
CA ALA A 196 -6.64 5.38 -18.52
C ALA A 196 -6.04 4.92 -17.18
N GLN A 197 -4.94 4.16 -17.19
CA GLN A 197 -4.25 3.77 -15.96
C GLN A 197 -3.19 4.80 -15.55
N LEU A 198 -2.42 5.29 -16.52
CA LEU A 198 -1.30 6.19 -16.27
C LEU A 198 -1.17 7.20 -17.39
N TYR A 199 -0.91 8.45 -17.03
CA TYR A 199 -0.50 9.48 -17.96
C TYR A 199 0.83 10.10 -17.51
N ILE A 200 1.82 10.06 -18.39
CA ILE A 200 3.17 10.58 -18.15
C ILE A 200 3.38 11.78 -19.07
N TRP A 201 3.31 12.98 -18.48
CA TRP A 201 3.24 14.23 -19.23
C TRP A 201 4.50 14.52 -20.03
N ASP A 202 5.66 14.34 -19.39
CA ASP A 202 6.97 14.67 -19.93
C ASP A 202 7.89 13.43 -20.02
N ILE A 203 8.94 13.53 -20.85
CA ILE A 203 9.90 12.44 -21.09
C ILE A 203 10.93 12.26 -19.95
N LEU A 204 10.99 13.16 -18.97
CA LEU A 204 11.90 13.06 -17.83
C LEU A 204 11.25 12.35 -16.65
N SER A 205 9.92 12.33 -16.59
CA SER A 205 9.15 11.55 -15.62
C SER A 205 9.33 10.07 -15.92
N ALA A 206 9.86 9.34 -14.93
CA ALA A 206 10.31 7.97 -15.07
C ALA A 206 9.71 7.08 -13.96
N PRO A 207 8.39 6.85 -13.94
CA PRO A 207 7.79 5.91 -12.99
C PRO A 207 8.26 4.48 -13.29
N GLU A 208 8.58 3.72 -12.24
CA GLU A 208 8.99 2.33 -12.34
C GLU A 208 7.93 1.40 -11.75
N PHE A 209 7.76 0.21 -12.35
CA PHE A 209 6.71 -0.75 -11.96
C PHE A 209 7.28 -2.15 -11.76
N TYR A 210 7.05 -2.72 -10.57
CA TYR A 210 7.48 -4.06 -10.19
C TYR A 210 6.31 -4.86 -9.60
N HIS A 211 6.04 -6.04 -10.16
CA HIS A 211 5.02 -6.95 -9.61
C HIS A 211 3.63 -6.29 -9.42
N CYS A 212 3.27 -5.36 -10.30
CA CYS A 212 1.97 -4.72 -10.33
C CYS A 212 0.99 -5.49 -11.22
N ASN A 213 -0.31 -5.29 -11.00
CA ASN A 213 -1.35 -5.68 -11.95
C ASN A 213 -1.89 -4.42 -12.62
N ILE A 214 -1.55 -4.18 -13.89
CA ILE A 214 -1.86 -2.93 -14.59
C ILE A 214 -2.64 -3.23 -15.86
N GLN A 215 -3.88 -2.74 -15.90
CA GLN A 215 -4.80 -2.98 -17.01
C GLN A 215 -4.25 -2.43 -18.33
N GLY A 216 -4.18 -3.28 -19.35
CA GLY A 216 -3.65 -2.94 -20.68
C GLY A 216 -2.13 -2.84 -20.74
N GLY A 217 -1.44 -3.12 -19.63
CA GLY A 217 0.01 -3.03 -19.51
C GLY A 217 0.58 -1.66 -19.87
N LYS A 218 1.87 -1.63 -20.23
CA LYS A 218 2.58 -0.40 -20.61
C LYS A 218 2.03 0.28 -21.87
N GLU A 219 1.34 -0.47 -22.74
CA GLU A 219 0.75 0.07 -23.97
C GLU A 219 -0.47 0.97 -23.67
N ALA A 220 -1.04 0.87 -22.47
CA ALA A 220 -2.13 1.73 -22.01
C ALA A 220 -1.66 3.05 -21.37
N PHE A 221 -0.34 3.33 -21.37
CA PHE A 221 0.22 4.56 -20.82
C PHE A 221 0.10 5.72 -21.81
N GLY A 222 -0.49 6.82 -21.36
CA GLY A 222 -0.68 8.03 -22.16
C GLY A 222 0.41 9.09 -21.95
N GLY A 223 0.40 10.11 -22.80
CA GLY A 223 1.32 11.24 -22.74
C GLY A 223 2.69 10.94 -23.37
N THR A 224 3.51 11.98 -23.49
CA THR A 224 4.79 11.87 -24.22
C THR A 224 5.75 10.88 -23.58
N GLY A 225 5.80 10.82 -22.24
CA GLY A 225 6.57 9.82 -21.51
C GLY A 225 5.94 8.43 -21.53
N GLY A 226 4.63 8.32 -21.79
CA GLY A 226 3.93 7.04 -21.93
C GLY A 226 4.18 6.37 -23.27
N ILE A 227 4.05 7.12 -24.37
CA ILE A 227 4.35 6.64 -25.73
C ILE A 227 5.83 6.22 -25.85
N GLY A 228 6.71 6.96 -25.19
CA GLY A 228 8.14 6.68 -25.12
C GLY A 228 8.58 5.87 -23.90
N PHE A 229 7.68 5.14 -23.24
CA PHE A 229 7.96 4.54 -21.93
C PHE A 229 9.22 3.65 -21.97
N HIS A 230 10.24 4.06 -21.21
CA HIS A 230 11.56 3.43 -21.18
C HIS A 230 12.05 3.09 -19.77
N SER A 231 11.22 3.33 -18.75
CA SER A 231 11.53 3.00 -17.35
C SER A 231 11.34 1.51 -17.08
N VAL A 232 11.70 1.08 -15.87
CA VAL A 232 11.58 -0.33 -15.49
C VAL A 232 10.11 -0.75 -15.43
N TYR A 233 9.80 -1.87 -16.10
CA TYR A 233 8.51 -2.54 -16.05
C TYR A 233 8.77 -4.05 -15.94
N SER A 234 8.85 -4.56 -14.71
CA SER A 234 9.34 -5.91 -14.42
C SER A 234 8.32 -6.74 -13.66
N ASN A 235 8.09 -7.96 -14.13
CA ASN A 235 7.19 -8.95 -13.49
C ASN A 235 5.77 -8.44 -13.22
N ASN A 236 5.30 -7.45 -13.97
CA ASN A 236 3.93 -6.98 -13.91
C ASN A 236 3.01 -7.92 -14.69
N ILE A 237 1.76 -8.02 -14.25
CA ILE A 237 0.70 -8.77 -14.91
C ILE A 237 -0.36 -7.81 -15.46
N ASP A 238 -1.11 -8.24 -16.45
CA ASP A 238 -2.27 -7.54 -17.00
C ASP A 238 -3.43 -8.53 -17.06
N THR A 239 -4.14 -8.62 -15.93
CA THR A 239 -5.22 -9.59 -15.75
C THR A 239 -6.33 -8.97 -14.91
N LEU A 240 -7.55 -9.46 -15.06
CA LEU A 240 -8.63 -9.05 -14.17
C LEU A 240 -8.25 -9.39 -12.72
N PRO A 241 -8.29 -8.43 -11.77
CA PRO A 241 -7.93 -8.69 -10.39
C PRO A 241 -8.85 -9.71 -9.69
N ALA A 242 -10.03 -9.98 -10.24
CA ALA A 242 -11.07 -10.82 -9.64
C ALA A 242 -11.43 -10.36 -8.22
N PHE A 243 -11.90 -9.12 -8.09
CA PHE A 243 -12.40 -8.59 -6.82
C PHE A 243 -13.68 -9.29 -6.37
N LEU A 244 -13.90 -9.33 -5.05
CA LEU A 244 -15.07 -9.93 -4.42
C LEU A 244 -16.37 -9.21 -4.82
N ASN A 245 -16.31 -7.89 -5.02
CA ASN A 245 -17.40 -6.99 -5.41
C ASN A 245 -18.61 -6.99 -4.47
N ASN A 246 -18.44 -7.41 -3.21
CA ASN A 246 -19.48 -7.39 -2.20
C ASN A 246 -18.90 -7.30 -0.78
N GLY A 247 -19.76 -7.12 0.22
CA GLY A 247 -19.36 -7.11 1.64
C GLY A 247 -18.62 -5.82 2.07
N PRO A 248 -18.00 -5.83 3.26
CA PRO A 248 -17.32 -4.66 3.82
C PRO A 248 -15.99 -4.32 3.09
N HIS A 249 -15.41 -5.30 2.39
CA HIS A 249 -14.18 -5.17 1.63
C HIS A 249 -14.39 -5.66 0.17
N PRO A 250 -15.14 -4.91 -0.66
CA PRO A 250 -15.50 -5.35 -2.01
C PRO A 250 -14.31 -5.49 -2.95
N TYR A 251 -13.18 -4.86 -2.62
CA TYR A 251 -11.93 -4.92 -3.39
C TYR A 251 -10.93 -5.96 -2.85
N SER A 252 -11.34 -6.81 -1.90
CA SER A 252 -10.60 -8.03 -1.57
C SER A 252 -10.63 -9.00 -2.76
N LEU A 253 -9.65 -9.90 -2.82
CA LEU A 253 -9.48 -10.83 -3.92
C LEU A 253 -10.40 -12.06 -3.77
N GLN A 254 -10.91 -12.58 -4.88
CA GLN A 254 -11.54 -13.89 -4.95
C GLN A 254 -10.46 -14.99 -4.96
N SER A 255 -10.83 -16.21 -4.57
CA SER A 255 -9.92 -17.36 -4.44
C SER A 255 -9.20 -17.76 -5.74
N ASN A 256 -9.74 -17.37 -6.90
CA ASN A 256 -9.16 -17.61 -8.22
C ASN A 256 -8.38 -16.40 -8.75
N SER A 257 -8.14 -15.37 -7.94
CA SER A 257 -7.48 -14.16 -8.40
C SER A 257 -6.04 -14.42 -8.85
N PRO A 258 -5.63 -13.88 -10.02
CA PRO A 258 -4.25 -13.96 -10.50
C PRO A 258 -3.29 -13.08 -9.67
N CYS A 259 -3.79 -12.22 -8.79
CA CYS A 259 -2.97 -11.38 -7.92
C CYS A 259 -2.44 -12.13 -6.68
N ILE A 260 -2.99 -13.32 -6.40
CA ILE A 260 -2.65 -14.11 -5.21
C ILE A 260 -1.24 -14.69 -5.33
N ASN A 261 -0.42 -14.48 -4.29
CA ASN A 261 0.96 -14.92 -4.15
C ASN A 261 1.87 -14.51 -5.34
N LYS A 262 1.67 -13.30 -5.89
CA LYS A 262 2.45 -12.78 -7.02
C LYS A 262 3.28 -11.52 -6.72
N GLY A 263 3.11 -10.95 -5.54
CA GLY A 263 3.86 -9.76 -5.12
C GLY A 263 5.34 -10.06 -4.89
N MET A 264 6.14 -9.01 -5.00
CA MET A 264 7.53 -8.95 -4.58
C MET A 264 7.63 -8.78 -3.07
N PHE A 265 8.61 -9.45 -2.46
CA PHE A 265 9.03 -9.14 -1.10
C PHE A 265 10.54 -9.03 -1.05
N ASP A 266 11.03 -7.98 -0.39
CA ASP A 266 12.45 -7.84 -0.05
C ASP A 266 12.60 -7.79 1.49
N PRO A 267 13.30 -8.76 2.11
CA PRO A 267 13.56 -8.76 3.54
C PRO A 267 14.43 -7.59 4.02
N GLY A 268 15.11 -6.90 3.11
CA GLY A 268 15.89 -5.69 3.38
C GLY A 268 15.03 -4.43 3.55
N TRP A 269 13.73 -4.47 3.22
CA TRP A 269 12.84 -3.35 3.45
C TRP A 269 12.59 -3.14 4.95
N MET A 270 13.19 -2.07 5.49
CA MET A 270 13.10 -1.70 6.91
C MET A 270 11.67 -1.52 7.44
N PHE A 271 10.67 -1.35 6.57
CA PHE A 271 9.30 -0.99 6.93
C PHE A 271 8.25 -1.76 6.11
N TYR A 272 8.40 -3.08 5.99
CA TYR A 272 7.35 -3.89 5.39
C TYR A 272 6.16 -4.04 6.35
N PRO A 273 4.90 -3.90 5.90
CA PRO A 273 3.74 -3.89 6.77
C PRO A 273 3.45 -5.30 7.26
N ASP A 274 3.01 -5.39 8.52
CA ASP A 274 2.59 -6.64 9.13
C ASP A 274 1.18 -7.06 8.69
N LYS A 275 0.36 -6.08 8.28
CA LYS A 275 -1.06 -6.28 7.96
C LYS A 275 -1.51 -5.68 6.63
N ASP A 276 -2.63 -6.19 6.14
CA ASP A 276 -3.38 -5.65 5.01
C ASP A 276 -4.44 -4.62 5.41
N LEU A 277 -5.15 -4.07 4.43
CA LEU A 277 -6.17 -3.05 4.66
C LEU A 277 -7.38 -3.57 5.45
N SER A 278 -7.65 -4.88 5.45
CA SER A 278 -8.64 -5.53 6.31
C SER A 278 -8.10 -5.92 7.70
N GLY A 279 -6.81 -5.71 7.96
CA GLY A 279 -6.15 -6.06 9.22
C GLY A 279 -5.66 -7.52 9.30
N ASN A 280 -5.69 -8.25 8.19
CA ASN A 280 -5.14 -9.60 8.10
C ASN A 280 -3.61 -9.57 7.94
N PRO A 281 -2.89 -10.66 8.28
CA PRO A 281 -1.44 -10.73 8.02
C PRO A 281 -1.10 -10.46 6.55
N ARG A 282 -0.10 -9.62 6.28
CA ARG A 282 0.31 -9.25 4.91
C ARG A 282 0.94 -10.40 4.11
N ILE A 283 1.39 -11.45 4.77
CA ILE A 283 1.89 -12.64 4.09
C ILE A 283 1.17 -13.83 4.69
N ASP A 284 0.18 -14.33 3.95
CA ASP A 284 -0.48 -15.60 4.21
C ASP A 284 -0.14 -16.57 3.07
N GLY A 285 0.81 -17.48 3.30
CA GLY A 285 1.33 -18.38 2.27
C GLY A 285 2.80 -18.10 1.91
N MET A 286 3.08 -17.85 0.62
CA MET A 286 4.45 -17.80 0.09
C MET A 286 4.97 -16.39 -0.20
N LEU A 287 4.21 -15.63 -0.96
CA LEU A 287 4.53 -14.25 -1.33
C LEU A 287 3.30 -13.40 -1.03
N PRO A 288 3.47 -12.10 -0.76
CA PRO A 288 2.33 -11.24 -0.59
C PRO A 288 1.49 -11.19 -1.88
N ASP A 289 0.21 -10.94 -1.73
CA ASP A 289 -0.67 -10.67 -2.86
C ASP A 289 -0.36 -9.29 -3.45
N ILE A 290 -0.70 -9.11 -4.72
CA ILE A 290 -0.65 -7.79 -5.36
C ILE A 290 -1.90 -7.02 -4.92
N GLY A 291 -1.75 -5.87 -4.28
CA GLY A 291 -2.82 -4.94 -3.94
C GLY A 291 -2.96 -4.66 -2.44
N ALA A 292 -4.01 -3.90 -2.09
CA ALA A 292 -4.26 -3.48 -0.71
C ALA A 292 -4.70 -4.59 0.24
N TYR A 293 -5.19 -5.72 -0.29
CA TYR A 293 -5.76 -6.83 0.47
C TYR A 293 -5.01 -8.13 0.18
N GLU A 294 -4.85 -8.96 1.20
CA GLU A 294 -4.43 -10.36 1.09
C GLU A 294 -5.66 -11.27 1.03
N TYR A 295 -5.63 -12.24 0.13
CA TYR A 295 -6.54 -13.36 0.17
C TYR A 295 -6.15 -14.27 1.33
N GLN A 296 -6.99 -14.30 2.36
CA GLN A 296 -6.86 -15.29 3.42
C GLN A 296 -7.45 -16.61 2.93
N ASN A 297 -6.68 -17.70 3.04
CA ASN A 297 -7.26 -19.01 2.81
C ASN A 297 -8.30 -19.28 3.89
N ASP A 298 -9.58 -19.22 3.54
CA ASP A 298 -10.66 -19.77 4.36
C ASP A 298 -10.47 -21.30 4.44
N LEU A 299 -9.65 -21.75 5.37
CA LEU A 299 -9.85 -23.07 5.96
C LEU A 299 -11.18 -22.94 6.69
N GLY A 300 -12.23 -23.51 6.11
CA GLY A 300 -13.63 -23.32 6.52
C GLY A 300 -13.85 -23.25 8.03
N SER A 301 -14.90 -22.53 8.40
CA SER A 301 -15.38 -22.10 9.73
C SER A 301 -15.32 -23.06 10.94
N ASP A 302 -14.67 -24.21 10.85
CA ASP A 302 -14.33 -25.11 11.96
C ASP A 302 -12.82 -25.12 12.31
N PHE A 303 -11.96 -24.45 11.54
CA PHE A 303 -10.57 -24.28 11.94
C PHE A 303 -10.41 -22.99 12.74
N HIS A 304 -10.47 -23.14 14.06
CA HIS A 304 -9.77 -22.21 14.94
C HIS A 304 -8.29 -22.23 14.54
N ILE A 305 -7.87 -21.32 13.65
CA ILE A 305 -6.49 -20.83 13.65
C ILE A 305 -6.35 -20.12 14.99
N VAL A 306 -6.10 -20.91 16.03
CA VAL A 306 -5.39 -20.41 17.20
C VAL A 306 -4.11 -19.87 16.60
N SER A 307 -3.95 -18.53 16.63
CA SER A 307 -2.65 -17.92 16.41
C SER A 307 -1.69 -18.60 17.38
N ALA A 308 -1.02 -19.66 16.94
CA ALA A 308 0.04 -20.21 17.74
C ALA A 308 1.11 -19.13 17.75
N ASP A 309 1.45 -18.68 18.95
CA ASP A 309 2.61 -17.86 19.23
C ASP A 309 3.88 -18.68 18.92
N ILE A 310 4.06 -19.15 17.68
CA ILE A 310 5.30 -19.76 17.24
C ILE A 310 6.33 -18.67 17.34
N LYS A 311 7.26 -18.72 18.28
CA LYS A 311 8.33 -17.74 18.43
C LYS A 311 9.56 -18.24 17.68
N VAL A 312 10.15 -17.36 16.89
CA VAL A 312 11.36 -17.66 16.13
C VAL A 312 12.48 -16.74 16.57
N SER A 313 13.64 -17.30 16.88
CA SER A 313 14.80 -16.53 17.33
C SER A 313 16.12 -17.21 16.96
N PRO A 314 17.14 -16.44 16.53
CA PRO A 314 17.04 -15.04 16.08
C PRO A 314 16.20 -14.92 14.80
N ASN A 315 15.56 -13.77 14.58
CA ASN A 315 14.97 -13.43 13.27
C ASN A 315 15.18 -11.93 13.06
N PRO A 316 16.02 -11.50 12.11
CA PRO A 316 16.71 -12.32 11.10
C PRO A 316 17.77 -13.28 11.66
N PHE A 317 17.97 -14.43 11.02
CA PHE A 317 18.95 -15.47 11.38
C PHE A 317 20.11 -15.53 10.37
N SER A 318 21.21 -16.20 10.77
CA SER A 318 22.41 -16.38 9.93
C SER A 318 22.71 -17.87 9.73
N ASP A 319 22.96 -18.58 10.83
CA ASP A 319 23.40 -19.98 10.76
C ASP A 319 22.46 -20.91 11.54
N LEU A 320 21.61 -20.34 12.38
CA LEU A 320 20.77 -21.07 13.32
C LEU A 320 19.45 -20.35 13.54
N LEU A 321 18.36 -21.10 13.49
CA LEU A 321 17.02 -20.63 13.79
C LEU A 321 16.36 -21.56 14.80
N CYS A 322 16.01 -21.02 15.97
CA CYS A 322 15.19 -21.72 16.95
C CYS A 322 13.71 -21.41 16.69
N ILE A 323 12.91 -22.45 16.61
CA ILE A 323 11.46 -22.43 16.39
C ILE A 323 10.82 -22.95 17.67
N ASP A 324 10.37 -22.05 18.54
CA ASP A 324 9.58 -22.36 19.73
C ASP A 324 8.11 -22.46 19.31
N LEU A 325 7.50 -23.60 19.57
CA LEU A 325 6.11 -23.90 19.21
C LEU A 325 5.11 -23.19 20.15
N GLY A 326 5.59 -22.53 21.21
CA GLY A 326 4.79 -21.82 22.21
C GLY A 326 4.10 -22.74 23.22
N LYS A 327 3.96 -24.03 22.90
CA LYS A 327 3.39 -25.09 23.74
C LYS A 327 3.91 -26.47 23.32
N THR A 328 3.55 -27.50 24.08
CA THR A 328 3.74 -28.90 23.69
C THR A 328 2.50 -29.46 23.02
N TYR A 329 2.69 -30.47 22.16
CA TYR A 329 1.63 -31.17 21.44
C TYR A 329 1.63 -32.65 21.83
N THR A 330 0.44 -33.26 21.87
CA THR A 330 0.26 -34.70 22.16
C THR A 330 0.47 -35.58 20.93
N GLU A 331 0.36 -35.00 19.74
CA GLU A 331 0.59 -35.65 18.45
C GLU A 331 1.83 -35.05 17.76
N PRO A 332 2.51 -35.79 16.87
CA PRO A 332 3.65 -35.27 16.12
C PRO A 332 3.29 -34.04 15.28
N VAL A 333 4.22 -33.08 15.21
CA VAL A 333 4.07 -31.86 14.39
C VAL A 333 5.03 -31.92 13.20
N SER A 334 4.50 -31.89 11.99
CA SER A 334 5.30 -31.74 10.77
C SER A 334 5.78 -30.31 10.62
N LEU A 335 7.09 -30.13 10.55
CA LEU A 335 7.77 -28.88 10.23
C LEU A 335 8.23 -28.91 8.78
N ASN A 336 7.83 -27.93 7.99
CA ASN A 336 8.31 -27.71 6.63
C ASN A 336 8.86 -26.28 6.52
N ILE A 337 9.99 -26.10 5.84
CA ILE A 337 10.55 -24.78 5.57
C ILE A 337 10.70 -24.61 4.07
N PHE A 338 10.15 -23.52 3.54
CA PHE A 338 10.17 -23.16 2.13
C PHE A 338 11.00 -21.92 1.90
N ASP A 339 11.71 -21.81 0.77
CA ASP A 339 12.34 -20.57 0.34
C ASP A 339 11.30 -19.58 -0.22
N GLY A 340 11.72 -18.33 -0.50
CA GLY A 340 10.86 -17.29 -1.06
C GLY A 340 10.30 -17.57 -2.47
N ARG A 341 10.65 -18.70 -3.10
CA ARG A 341 10.06 -19.17 -4.36
C ARG A 341 9.03 -20.29 -4.14
N GLY A 342 8.81 -20.69 -2.89
CA GLY A 342 7.93 -21.80 -2.53
C GLY A 342 8.58 -23.17 -2.61
N ILE A 343 9.90 -23.27 -2.80
CA ILE A 343 10.59 -24.55 -2.86
C ILE A 343 10.88 -25.00 -1.43
N ARG A 344 10.47 -26.23 -1.08
CA ARG A 344 10.77 -26.79 0.25
C ARG A 344 12.27 -27.06 0.37
N VAL A 345 12.91 -26.40 1.33
CA VAL A 345 14.34 -26.52 1.62
C VAL A 345 14.66 -27.37 2.85
N HIS A 346 13.71 -27.52 3.77
CA HIS A 346 13.86 -28.35 4.96
C HIS A 346 12.53 -29.00 5.36
N SER A 347 12.60 -30.19 5.94
CA SER A 347 11.44 -30.85 6.54
C SER A 347 11.86 -31.70 7.73
N ALA A 348 11.08 -31.68 8.80
CA ALA A 348 11.28 -32.51 9.98
C ALA A 348 9.94 -32.91 10.60
N MET A 349 9.97 -33.98 11.40
CA MET A 349 8.87 -34.32 12.31
C MET A 349 9.33 -33.99 13.73
N ILE A 350 8.51 -33.25 14.45
CA ILE A 350 8.72 -32.88 15.85
C ILE A 350 7.88 -33.84 16.69
N ASP A 351 8.55 -34.61 17.55
CA ASP A 351 7.89 -35.61 18.39
C ASP A 351 6.96 -34.98 19.45
N PRO A 352 5.93 -35.72 19.90
CA PRO A 352 5.07 -35.28 21.00
C PRO A 352 5.85 -34.83 22.23
N GLY A 353 5.38 -33.78 22.90
CA GLY A 353 6.02 -33.23 24.10
C GLY A 353 7.20 -32.30 23.86
N ILE A 354 7.68 -32.16 22.62
CA ILE A 354 8.75 -31.21 22.27
C ILE A 354 8.17 -29.80 22.06
N GLN A 355 8.80 -28.80 22.70
CA GLN A 355 8.36 -27.40 22.65
C GLN A 355 9.19 -26.54 21.67
N SER A 356 10.38 -26.99 21.26
CA SER A 356 11.21 -26.22 20.32
C SER A 356 11.98 -27.11 19.36
N TYR A 357 12.27 -26.56 18.17
CA TYR A 357 13.08 -27.19 17.14
C TYR A 357 14.17 -26.22 16.69
N THR A 358 15.40 -26.71 16.54
CA THR A 358 16.51 -25.91 16.04
C THR A 358 16.89 -26.34 14.63
N TRP A 359 16.93 -25.38 13.72
CA TRP A 359 17.38 -25.59 12.35
C TRP A 359 18.72 -24.91 12.10
N ASN A 360 19.71 -25.69 11.68
CA ASN A 360 21.08 -25.23 11.42
C ASN A 360 21.30 -24.77 9.97
N CYS A 361 20.23 -24.36 9.26
CA CYS A 361 20.30 -23.83 7.89
C CYS A 361 20.93 -24.78 6.85
N ASN A 362 21.07 -26.07 7.17
CA ASN A 362 21.64 -27.07 6.28
C ASN A 362 20.58 -27.57 5.29
N ILE A 363 20.95 -27.64 4.01
CA ILE A 363 20.14 -28.29 2.97
C ILE A 363 20.64 -29.72 2.80
N HIS A 364 19.74 -30.68 2.56
CA HIS A 364 20.07 -32.10 2.40
C HIS A 364 21.12 -32.44 1.31
N ASN A 365 21.51 -31.49 0.45
CA ASN A 365 22.44 -31.66 -0.67
C ASN A 365 23.74 -30.84 -0.57
N ASN A 366 24.21 -30.45 0.62
CA ASN A 366 25.44 -29.65 0.82
C ASN A 366 25.45 -28.26 0.13
N GLY A 367 24.28 -27.72 -0.24
CA GLY A 367 24.17 -26.35 -0.76
C GLY A 367 24.13 -25.32 0.38
N VAL A 368 24.57 -24.09 0.09
CA VAL A 368 24.39 -22.94 0.99
C VAL A 368 23.03 -22.30 0.68
N LEU A 369 22.22 -22.02 1.70
CA LEU A 369 20.98 -21.29 1.52
C LEU A 369 21.27 -19.86 1.07
N SER A 370 20.61 -19.42 0.01
CA SER A 370 20.64 -18.01 -0.38
C SER A 370 19.94 -17.16 0.67
N LYS A 371 20.52 -16.00 0.97
CA LYS A 371 19.87 -14.95 1.76
C LYS A 371 18.48 -14.65 1.21
N GLY A 372 17.50 -14.44 2.08
CA GLY A 372 16.11 -14.28 1.66
C GLY A 372 15.08 -14.70 2.70
N ILE A 373 13.83 -14.75 2.27
CA ILE A 373 12.72 -15.26 3.08
C ILE A 373 12.76 -16.77 3.13
N PHE A 374 12.45 -17.29 4.32
CA PHE A 374 11.96 -18.64 4.50
C PHE A 374 10.62 -18.63 5.21
N ILE A 375 9.76 -19.58 4.86
CA ILE A 375 8.46 -19.79 5.52
C ILE A 375 8.51 -21.10 6.26
N ILE A 376 8.36 -21.01 7.56
CA ILE A 376 8.12 -22.15 8.44
C ILE A 376 6.64 -22.48 8.37
N LYS A 377 6.30 -23.75 8.14
CA LYS A 377 4.94 -24.27 8.25
C LYS A 377 4.94 -25.45 9.23
N LEU A 378 4.17 -25.33 10.30
CA LEU A 378 3.89 -26.39 11.26
C LEU A 378 2.51 -26.99 10.98
N ILE A 379 2.40 -28.32 10.96
CA ILE A 379 1.16 -29.05 10.66
C ILE A 379 1.03 -30.24 11.62
N SER A 380 -0.08 -30.33 12.34
CA SER A 380 -0.57 -31.53 13.00
C SER A 380 -2.07 -31.72 12.68
N PRO A 381 -2.71 -32.84 13.07
CA PRO A 381 -4.11 -33.11 12.71
C PRO A 381 -5.08 -31.96 13.01
N ASP A 382 -4.90 -31.27 14.14
CA ASP A 382 -5.80 -30.22 14.63
C ASP A 382 -5.16 -28.81 14.60
N PHE A 383 -3.98 -28.67 14.00
CA PHE A 383 -3.21 -27.42 14.06
C PHE A 383 -2.40 -27.19 12.80
N GLN A 384 -2.53 -25.99 12.23
CA GLN A 384 -1.58 -25.47 11.26
C GLN A 384 -1.18 -24.05 11.65
N ALA A 385 0.08 -23.72 11.45
CA ALA A 385 0.54 -22.35 11.55
C ALA A 385 1.76 -22.13 10.66
N ALA A 386 1.91 -20.90 10.20
CA ALA A 386 3.03 -20.47 9.39
C ALA A 386 3.74 -19.27 10.03
N ARG A 387 5.05 -19.16 9.81
CA ARG A 387 5.83 -18.00 10.22
C ARG A 387 6.92 -17.68 9.22
N VAL A 388 6.98 -16.41 8.82
CA VAL A 388 8.03 -15.85 7.96
C VAL A 388 9.28 -15.56 8.79
N VAL A 389 10.44 -15.98 8.26
CA VAL A 389 11.77 -15.76 8.85
C VAL A 389 12.75 -15.33 7.77
N ILE A 390 13.78 -14.59 8.17
CA ILE A 390 14.71 -13.94 7.24
C ILE A 390 16.13 -14.46 7.46
N LEU A 391 16.77 -15.00 6.42
CA LEU A 391 18.20 -15.35 6.41
C LEU A 391 19.02 -14.16 5.87
N LYS A 392 20.01 -13.71 6.64
CA LYS A 392 20.82 -12.50 6.36
C LYS A 392 22.13 -12.71 5.62
#